data_AF-A0A524AAR6-F1
#
_entry.id   AF-A0A524AAR6-F1
#
_cell.length_a   1.000
_cell.length_b   1.000
_cell.length_c   1.000
_cell.angle_alpha   90.00
_cell.angle_beta   90.00
_cell.angle_gamma   90.00
#
_symmetry.space_group_name_H-M   'P 1'
#
loop_
_entity.id
_entity.type
_entity.pdbx_description
1 polymer ?
#
loop_
_entity_poly.entity_id
_entity_poly.type
_entity_poly.pdbx_seq_one_letter_code
_entity_poly.pdbx_strand_id
1 'polypeptide(L)'
;MGELDVMDDFPMLWAWFEEDDILSRMGKPRLHSDEDRYFKYPYLWHVLIERLNLEYGKKLRDRPDYHDHFTTLIEFSRGTEHGGYCEAFPHLSDDILRRAAIVYVNVSFAESLRKNRRRFNPDRPDSILEHALPDEKLERLYREDDWEEFSAANPEFVTVKGIRMPYVVFENEDDVTTARGEALGERLEKVLGQLWMLKRRKR
;
A
#
# COMPACT_ATOMS: atom_id res chain seq x y z
N MET A 1 -15.33 -9.37 12.30
CA MET A 1 -14.05 -8.64 12.14
C MET A 1 -13.90 -7.75 13.35
N GLY A 2 -12.68 -7.57 13.84
CA GLY A 2 -12.38 -6.53 14.84
C GLY A 2 -12.41 -5.13 14.21
N GLU A 3 -12.26 -4.09 15.02
CA GLU A 3 -12.08 -2.71 14.58
C GLU A 3 -10.92 -2.59 13.58
N LEU A 4 -11.07 -1.76 12.54
CA LEU A 4 -10.01 -1.56 11.55
C LEU A 4 -8.93 -0.67 12.13
N ASP A 5 -7.69 -1.14 12.08
CA ASP A 5 -6.50 -0.36 12.41
C ASP A 5 -5.63 -0.27 11.16
N VAL A 6 -5.57 0.92 10.58
CA VAL A 6 -4.97 1.16 9.25
C VAL A 6 -3.51 1.56 9.42
N MET A 7 -2.66 0.92 8.63
CA MET A 7 -1.24 1.21 8.51
C MET A 7 -0.94 1.53 7.05
N ASP A 8 -0.53 2.77 6.80
CA ASP A 8 -0.23 3.31 5.48
C ASP A 8 1.22 3.82 5.49
N ASP A 9 1.96 3.56 4.41
CA ASP A 9 3.34 4.04 4.29
C ASP A 9 3.45 5.48 3.77
N PHE A 10 2.37 6.06 3.22
CA PHE A 10 2.36 7.44 2.74
C PHE A 10 2.70 8.46 3.83
N PRO A 11 2.11 8.43 5.05
CA PRO A 11 2.52 9.33 6.12
C PRO A 11 3.99 9.16 6.53
N MET A 12 4.53 7.93 6.45
CA MET A 12 5.93 7.65 6.76
C MET A 12 6.88 8.24 5.71
N LEU A 13 6.48 8.16 4.44
CA LEU A 13 7.17 8.76 3.29
C LEU A 13 7.08 10.28 3.33
N TRP A 14 5.91 10.83 3.66
CA TRP A 14 5.70 12.28 3.72
C TRP A 14 6.58 12.93 4.79
N ALA A 15 6.67 12.30 5.97
CA ALA A 15 7.57 12.76 7.03
C ALA A 15 9.03 12.88 6.55
N TRP A 16 9.51 11.96 5.70
CA TRP A 16 10.86 12.08 5.12
C TRP A 16 11.02 13.28 4.19
N PHE A 17 9.99 13.62 3.41
CA PHE A 17 10.03 14.84 2.60
C PHE A 17 10.10 16.09 3.46
N GLU A 18 9.32 16.15 4.54
CA GLU A 18 9.36 17.27 5.49
C GLU A 18 10.71 17.39 6.21
N GLU A 19 11.27 16.26 6.65
CA GLU A 19 12.60 16.19 7.24
C GLU A 19 13.67 16.71 6.28
N ASP A 20 13.63 16.30 5.02
CA ASP A 20 14.58 16.75 4.01
C ASP A 20 14.43 18.22 3.64
N ASP A 21 13.19 18.73 3.62
CA ASP A 21 12.91 20.15 3.46
C ASP A 21 13.44 20.96 4.65
N ILE A 22 13.32 20.44 5.88
CA ILE A 22 13.91 21.03 7.10
C ILE A 22 15.44 21.06 7.00
N LEU A 23 16.07 19.93 6.64
CA LEU A 23 17.53 19.84 6.52
C LEU A 23 18.08 20.82 5.48
N SER A 24 17.40 20.95 4.34
CA SER A 24 17.74 21.91 3.30
C SER A 24 17.71 23.34 3.84
N ARG A 25 16.67 23.73 4.59
CA ARG A 25 16.59 25.06 5.26
C ARG A 25 17.67 25.27 6.31
N MET A 26 18.17 24.20 6.94
CA MET A 26 19.29 24.24 7.89
C MET A 26 20.67 24.27 7.20
N GLY A 27 20.74 24.30 5.86
CA GLY A 27 21.99 24.22 5.11
C GLY A 27 22.67 22.84 5.22
N LYS A 28 21.90 21.79 5.49
CA LYS A 28 22.37 20.40 5.56
C LYS A 28 21.93 19.62 4.32
N PRO A 29 22.69 18.58 3.91
CA PRO A 29 22.25 17.70 2.83
C PRO A 29 20.94 16.98 3.20
N ARG A 30 20.06 16.83 2.22
CA ARG A 30 18.89 15.94 2.29
C ARG A 30 19.34 14.49 2.53
N LEU A 31 18.52 13.67 3.16
CA LEU A 31 18.80 12.25 3.46
C LEU A 31 18.07 11.29 2.52
N HIS A 32 16.78 11.49 2.27
CA HIS A 32 15.93 10.46 1.62
C HIS A 32 15.58 10.82 0.17
N SER A 33 15.30 12.09 -0.11
CA SER A 33 14.83 12.59 -1.40
C SER A 33 15.69 13.70 -1.97
N ASP A 34 15.60 13.90 -3.28
CA ASP A 34 16.01 15.15 -3.94
C ASP A 34 14.96 16.26 -3.75
N GLU A 35 15.19 17.41 -4.40
CA GLU A 35 14.33 18.61 -4.35
C GLU A 35 12.95 18.36 -4.99
N ASP A 36 12.88 17.49 -6.00
CA ASP A 36 11.63 17.07 -6.67
C ASP A 36 10.94 15.89 -5.95
N ARG A 37 11.43 15.56 -4.75
CA ARG A 37 10.92 14.50 -3.87
C ARG A 37 10.98 13.11 -4.51
N TYR A 38 11.93 12.85 -5.40
CA TYR A 38 12.28 11.49 -5.79
C TYR A 38 13.23 10.91 -4.74
N PHE A 39 13.02 9.65 -4.37
CA PHE A 39 13.95 8.96 -3.47
C PHE A 39 15.33 8.85 -4.12
N LYS A 40 16.37 9.14 -3.34
CA LYS A 40 17.76 9.08 -3.77
C LYS A 40 18.19 7.66 -4.14
N TYR A 41 17.58 6.67 -3.50
CA TYR A 41 17.90 5.26 -3.70
C TYR A 41 16.64 4.40 -3.75
N PRO A 42 16.55 3.42 -4.67
CA PRO A 42 15.38 2.55 -4.79
C PRO A 42 15.02 1.80 -3.50
N TYR A 43 16.02 1.35 -2.73
CA TYR A 43 15.80 0.58 -1.50
C TYR A 43 15.05 1.36 -0.40
N LEU A 44 14.93 2.69 -0.50
CA LEU A 44 14.16 3.48 0.47
C LEU A 44 12.67 3.13 0.44
N TRP A 45 12.14 2.66 -0.70
CA TRP A 45 10.79 2.10 -0.79
C TRP A 45 10.61 0.84 0.03
N HIS A 46 11.66 0.02 0.12
CA HIS A 46 11.68 -1.21 0.92
C HIS A 46 11.81 -0.91 2.41
N VAL A 47 12.55 0.16 2.77
CA VAL A 47 12.63 0.64 4.16
C VAL A 47 11.25 1.04 4.70
N LEU A 48 10.36 1.60 3.87
CA LEU A 48 8.98 1.89 4.28
C LEU A 48 8.22 0.61 4.68
N ILE A 49 8.37 -0.48 3.93
CA ILE A 49 7.78 -1.79 4.27
C ILE A 49 8.36 -2.31 5.59
N GLU A 50 9.68 -2.19 5.78
CA GLU A 50 10.32 -2.58 7.04
C GLU A 50 9.84 -1.73 8.22
N ARG A 51 9.53 -0.44 8.01
CA ARG A 51 8.91 0.40 9.03
C ARG A 51 7.48 -0.05 9.37
N LEU A 52 6.69 -0.49 8.39
CA LEU A 52 5.39 -1.12 8.65
C LEU A 52 5.56 -2.37 9.53
N ASN A 53 6.59 -3.20 9.31
CA ASN A 53 6.87 -4.33 10.20
C ASN A 53 7.10 -3.88 11.65
N LEU A 54 7.86 -2.80 11.86
CA LEU A 54 8.13 -2.26 13.19
C LEU A 54 6.86 -1.77 13.88
N GLU A 55 6.01 -1.03 13.17
CA GLU A 55 4.73 -0.55 13.74
C GLU A 55 3.80 -1.71 14.08
N TYR A 56 3.72 -2.72 13.22
CA TYR A 56 2.93 -3.92 13.50
C TYR A 56 3.47 -4.68 14.71
N GLY A 57 4.79 -4.86 14.79
CA GLY A 57 5.45 -5.51 15.93
C GLY A 57 5.22 -4.77 17.26
N LYS A 58 5.23 -3.43 17.26
CA LYS A 58 4.89 -2.62 18.44
C LYS A 58 3.46 -2.88 18.90
N LYS A 59 2.49 -2.90 17.97
CA LYS A 59 1.08 -3.18 18.29
C LYS A 59 0.90 -4.55 18.96
N LEU A 60 1.52 -5.59 18.41
CA LEU A 60 1.47 -6.94 18.99
C LEU A 60 2.15 -7.03 20.36
N ARG A 61 3.30 -6.36 20.53
CA ARG A 61 4.03 -6.34 21.80
C ARG A 61 3.23 -5.65 22.90
N ASP A 62 2.65 -4.49 22.59
CA ASP A 62 1.96 -3.65 23.58
C ASP A 62 0.54 -4.15 23.87
N ARG A 63 -0.03 -4.98 22.99
CA ARG A 63 -1.35 -5.60 23.12
C ARG A 63 -1.29 -7.08 22.66
N PRO A 64 -0.98 -8.03 23.56
CA PRO A 64 -0.89 -9.45 23.19
C PRO A 64 -2.18 -10.06 22.61
N ASP A 65 -3.34 -9.51 22.97
CA ASP A 65 -4.69 -9.85 22.51
C ASP A 65 -5.18 -8.97 21.34
N TYR A 66 -4.27 -8.25 20.68
CA TYR A 66 -4.61 -7.26 19.66
C TYR A 66 -5.59 -7.77 18.58
N HIS A 67 -5.37 -8.99 18.05
CA HIS A 67 -6.22 -9.56 16.98
C HIS A 67 -7.57 -10.09 17.45
N ASP A 68 -7.83 -10.10 18.77
CA ASP A 68 -9.16 -10.40 19.30
C ASP A 68 -10.11 -9.20 19.11
N HIS A 69 -9.54 -8.00 19.00
CA HIS A 69 -10.27 -6.74 18.91
C HIS A 69 -10.06 -5.98 17.60
N PHE A 70 -8.93 -6.18 16.93
CA PHE A 70 -8.55 -5.41 15.74
C PHE A 70 -8.30 -6.28 14.51
N THR A 71 -8.59 -5.71 13.36
CA THR A 71 -8.11 -6.17 12.05
C THR A 71 -7.13 -5.13 11.52
N THR A 72 -5.86 -5.50 11.33
CA THR A 72 -4.91 -4.59 10.70
C THR A 72 -5.13 -4.54 9.19
N LEU A 73 -5.36 -3.35 8.65
CA LEU A 73 -5.32 -3.08 7.21
C LEU A 73 -3.97 -2.44 6.90
N ILE A 74 -3.15 -3.09 6.07
CA ILE A 74 -1.88 -2.53 5.61
C ILE A 74 -2.08 -2.09 4.16
N GLU A 75 -1.88 -0.80 3.90
CA GLU A 75 -2.01 -0.16 2.60
C GLU A 75 -0.64 0.31 2.11
N PHE A 76 -0.29 -0.09 0.89
CA PHE A 76 0.87 0.42 0.16
C PHE A 76 0.70 0.12 -1.34
N SER A 77 1.40 0.87 -2.19
CA SER A 77 1.45 0.65 -3.64
C SER A 77 2.90 0.63 -4.13
N ARG A 78 3.20 -0.18 -5.15
CA ARG A 78 4.55 -0.29 -5.73
C ARG A 78 4.46 -0.47 -7.24
N GLY A 79 5.01 0.48 -7.99
CA GLY A 79 5.24 0.31 -9.42
C GLY A 79 6.58 -0.36 -9.71
N THR A 80 6.77 -0.76 -10.96
CA THR A 80 7.97 -1.48 -11.44
C THR A 80 9.25 -0.68 -11.30
N GLU A 81 9.20 0.65 -11.41
CA GLU A 81 10.35 1.57 -11.20
C GLU A 81 11.00 1.38 -9.81
N HIS A 82 10.29 0.79 -8.86
CA HIS A 82 10.76 0.56 -7.48
C HIS A 82 10.79 -0.93 -7.09
N GLY A 83 10.81 -1.81 -8.08
CA GLY A 83 10.87 -3.27 -7.89
C GLY A 83 9.51 -3.97 -7.75
N GLY A 84 8.40 -3.21 -7.83
CA GLY A 84 7.05 -3.78 -7.78
C GLY A 84 6.72 -4.56 -6.51
N TYR A 85 5.69 -5.37 -6.58
CA TYR A 85 5.26 -6.29 -5.54
C TYR A 85 6.21 -7.48 -5.38
N CYS A 86 6.90 -7.92 -6.43
CA CYS A 86 7.87 -9.02 -6.36
C CYS A 86 9.03 -8.70 -5.41
N GLU A 87 9.55 -7.47 -5.43
CA GLU A 87 10.58 -7.05 -4.47
C GLU A 87 9.98 -6.60 -3.12
N ALA A 88 8.83 -5.95 -3.11
CA ALA A 88 8.27 -5.38 -1.88
C ALA A 88 7.76 -6.42 -0.89
N PHE A 89 7.04 -7.46 -1.35
CA PHE A 89 6.48 -8.46 -0.45
C PHE A 89 7.53 -9.24 0.37
N PRO A 90 8.71 -9.61 -0.19
CA PRO A 90 9.82 -10.14 0.59
C PRO A 90 10.31 -9.24 1.74
N HIS A 91 9.99 -7.95 1.75
CA HIS A 91 10.30 -7.08 2.89
C HIS A 91 9.25 -7.15 4.01
N LEU A 92 8.07 -7.74 3.79
CA LEU A 92 7.12 -7.97 4.88
C LEU A 92 7.63 -9.05 5.85
N SER A 93 7.41 -8.83 7.14
CA SER A 93 7.76 -9.78 8.19
C SER A 93 6.93 -11.06 8.08
N ASP A 94 7.51 -12.19 8.50
CA ASP A 94 6.79 -13.46 8.49
C ASP A 94 5.50 -13.42 9.34
N ASP A 95 5.46 -12.62 10.41
CA ASP A 95 4.27 -12.49 11.26
C ASP A 95 3.09 -11.88 10.51
N ILE A 96 3.36 -10.87 9.69
CA ILE A 96 2.39 -10.30 8.76
C ILE A 96 2.04 -11.34 7.70
N LEU A 97 3.02 -11.90 6.99
CA LEU A 97 2.79 -12.83 5.87
C LEU A 97 1.94 -14.05 6.28
N ARG A 98 2.18 -14.64 7.46
CA ARG A 98 1.39 -15.79 7.95
C ARG A 98 -0.08 -15.43 8.14
N ARG A 99 -0.39 -14.20 8.57
CA ARG A 99 -1.74 -13.69 8.85
C ARG A 99 -2.39 -12.99 7.67
N ALA A 100 -1.62 -12.52 6.70
CA ALA A 100 -2.09 -11.73 5.59
C ALA A 100 -3.09 -12.46 4.69
N ALA A 101 -4.03 -11.68 4.17
CA ALA A 101 -4.91 -11.98 3.06
C ALA A 101 -4.92 -10.70 2.21
N ILE A 102 -4.79 -10.83 0.89
CA ILE A 102 -4.47 -9.68 0.03
C ILE A 102 -5.70 -9.29 -0.79
N VAL A 103 -5.95 -7.99 -0.87
CA VAL A 103 -6.85 -7.41 -1.87
C VAL A 103 -5.99 -6.57 -2.78
N TYR A 104 -5.91 -6.94 -4.05
CA TYR A 104 -5.27 -6.12 -5.07
C TYR A 104 -6.33 -5.26 -5.77
N VAL A 105 -6.12 -3.95 -5.80
CA VAL A 105 -7.05 -3.02 -6.46
C VAL A 105 -6.62 -2.85 -7.91
N ASN A 106 -7.36 -3.44 -8.82
CA ASN A 106 -7.09 -3.38 -10.25
C ASN A 106 -7.80 -2.19 -10.89
N VAL A 107 -7.04 -1.31 -11.52
CA VAL A 107 -7.53 -0.11 -12.20
C VAL A 107 -6.52 0.33 -13.25
N SER A 108 -7.00 0.79 -14.40
CA SER A 108 -6.10 1.28 -15.45
C SER A 108 -5.29 2.50 -15.00
N PHE A 109 -4.11 2.69 -15.59
CA PHE A 109 -3.34 3.93 -15.39
C PHE A 109 -4.15 5.18 -15.78
N ALA A 110 -4.93 5.10 -16.86
CA ALA A 110 -5.75 6.21 -17.34
C ALA A 110 -6.79 6.65 -16.28
N GLU A 111 -7.44 5.68 -15.64
CA GLU A 111 -8.42 5.92 -14.59
C GLU A 111 -7.76 6.38 -13.29
N SER A 112 -6.62 5.80 -12.92
CA SER A 112 -5.80 6.27 -11.80
C SER A 112 -5.35 7.72 -11.97
N LEU A 113 -4.88 8.09 -13.17
CA LEU A 113 -4.48 9.46 -13.51
C LEU A 113 -5.67 10.44 -13.42
N ARG A 114 -6.84 10.04 -13.93
CA ARG A 114 -8.08 10.83 -13.80
C ARG A 114 -8.42 11.12 -12.34
N LYS A 115 -8.29 10.11 -11.47
CA LYS A 115 -8.59 10.22 -10.03
C LYS A 115 -7.54 11.05 -9.30
N ASN A 116 -6.25 10.85 -9.60
CA ASN A 116 -5.14 11.62 -9.05
C ASN A 116 -5.35 13.13 -9.29
N ARG A 117 -5.65 13.54 -10.53
CA ARG A 117 -5.91 14.95 -10.86
C ARG A 117 -7.09 15.55 -10.07
N ARG A 118 -8.12 14.76 -9.75
CA ARG A 118 -9.28 15.22 -8.96
C ARG A 118 -8.99 15.37 -7.46
N ARG A 119 -7.98 14.67 -6.95
CA ARG A 119 -7.61 14.74 -5.52
C ARG A 119 -6.74 15.94 -5.20
N PHE A 120 -6.11 16.55 -6.19
CA PHE A 120 -5.17 17.66 -5.98
C PHE A 120 -5.75 18.77 -5.11
N ASN A 121 -5.21 18.89 -3.90
CA ASN A 121 -5.46 20.00 -3.00
C ASN A 121 -4.12 20.61 -2.54
N PRO A 122 -3.77 21.82 -3.01
CA PRO A 122 -2.52 22.47 -2.61
C PRO A 122 -2.48 22.87 -1.14
N ASP A 123 -3.65 23.01 -0.49
CA ASP A 123 -3.75 23.40 0.92
C ASP A 123 -3.57 22.21 1.87
N ARG A 124 -3.66 20.98 1.36
CA ARG A 124 -3.56 19.74 2.15
C ARG A 124 -2.69 18.68 1.47
N PRO A 125 -1.42 18.99 1.18
CA PRO A 125 -0.57 18.13 0.36
C PRO A 125 -0.13 16.84 1.08
N ASP A 126 -0.23 16.80 2.40
CA ASP A 126 0.03 15.68 3.32
C ASP A 126 -1.20 14.78 3.56
N SER A 127 -2.37 15.17 3.03
CA SER A 127 -3.62 14.43 3.23
C SER A 127 -3.65 13.16 2.39
N ILE A 128 -3.83 11.99 3.01
CA ILE A 128 -4.02 10.70 2.32
C ILE A 128 -5.13 10.79 1.24
N LEU A 129 -6.17 11.59 1.49
CA LEU A 129 -7.33 11.69 0.60
C LEU A 129 -7.21 12.77 -0.47
N GLU A 130 -6.40 13.79 -0.23
CA GLU A 130 -6.33 15.02 -1.04
C GLU A 130 -4.91 15.26 -1.58
N HIS A 131 -4.03 14.29 -1.39
CA HIS A 131 -2.74 14.23 -2.05
C HIS A 131 -2.93 13.82 -3.51
N ALA A 132 -2.15 14.47 -4.38
CA ALA A 132 -1.97 14.08 -5.77
C ALA A 132 -0.51 14.26 -6.17
N LEU A 133 -0.04 13.38 -7.03
CA LEU A 133 1.26 13.50 -7.66
C LEU A 133 1.16 14.31 -8.95
N PRO A 134 2.21 15.05 -9.35
CA PRO A 134 2.31 15.53 -10.73
C PRO A 134 2.17 14.37 -11.72
N ASP A 135 1.54 14.62 -12.87
CA ASP A 135 1.25 13.56 -13.86
C ASP A 135 2.51 12.79 -14.29
N GLU A 136 3.61 13.49 -14.57
CA GLU A 136 4.90 12.89 -14.95
C GLU A 136 5.46 11.99 -13.84
N LYS A 137 5.24 12.37 -12.57
CA LYS A 137 5.66 11.58 -11.42
C LYS A 137 4.77 10.36 -11.23
N LEU A 138 3.45 10.50 -11.36
CA LEU A 138 2.54 9.36 -11.32
C LEU A 138 2.86 8.35 -12.43
N GLU A 139 3.08 8.85 -13.64
CA GLU A 139 3.48 8.04 -14.79
C GLU A 139 4.78 7.27 -14.51
N ARG A 140 5.82 7.97 -14.05
CA ARG A 140 7.10 7.32 -13.79
C ARG A 140 7.02 6.27 -12.69
N LEU A 141 6.32 6.56 -11.60
CA LEU A 141 6.36 5.70 -10.40
C LEU A 141 5.27 4.60 -10.40
N TYR A 142 4.15 4.80 -11.11
CA TYR A 142 2.95 3.97 -10.99
C TYR A 142 2.23 3.67 -12.31
N ARG A 143 2.82 3.96 -13.49
CA ARG A 143 2.20 3.55 -14.77
C ARG A 143 2.07 2.03 -14.88
N GLU A 144 3.12 1.32 -14.48
CA GLU A 144 3.19 -0.13 -14.55
C GLU A 144 3.46 -0.69 -13.15
N ASP A 145 2.81 -1.80 -12.81
CA ASP A 145 3.19 -2.68 -11.72
C ASP A 145 3.42 -4.12 -12.24
N ASP A 146 3.87 -5.00 -11.36
CA ASP A 146 4.21 -6.39 -11.67
C ASP A 146 3.19 -7.38 -11.08
N TRP A 147 1.96 -6.95 -10.77
CA TRP A 147 1.00 -7.81 -10.08
C TRP A 147 0.67 -9.09 -10.86
N GLU A 148 0.53 -8.98 -12.19
CA GLU A 148 0.28 -10.14 -13.05
C GLU A 148 1.42 -11.16 -12.97
N GLU A 149 2.68 -10.71 -12.98
CA GLU A 149 3.86 -11.57 -12.81
C GLU A 149 3.90 -12.17 -11.41
N PHE A 150 3.70 -11.33 -10.39
CA PHE A 150 3.74 -11.70 -8.98
C PHE A 150 2.71 -12.77 -8.62
N SER A 151 1.53 -12.73 -9.24
CA SER A 151 0.42 -13.66 -9.00
C SER A 151 0.32 -14.82 -9.99
N ALA A 152 1.11 -14.84 -11.07
CA ALA A 152 1.01 -15.80 -12.18
C ALA A 152 1.05 -17.28 -11.75
N ALA A 153 1.77 -17.60 -10.66
CA ALA A 153 1.95 -18.97 -10.21
C ALA A 153 0.65 -19.64 -9.74
N ASN A 154 -0.33 -18.87 -9.25
CA ASN A 154 -1.59 -19.44 -8.78
C ASN A 154 -2.72 -18.38 -8.74
N PRO A 155 -3.91 -18.67 -9.28
CA PRO A 155 -4.99 -17.69 -9.44
C PRO A 155 -5.70 -17.28 -8.13
N GLU A 156 -5.42 -17.97 -7.01
CA GLU A 156 -6.06 -17.71 -5.71
C GLU A 156 -5.04 -17.36 -4.61
N PHE A 157 -3.74 -17.58 -4.85
CA PHE A 157 -2.71 -17.44 -3.83
C PHE A 157 -1.39 -16.90 -4.39
N VAL A 158 -0.71 -16.10 -3.59
CA VAL A 158 0.70 -15.74 -3.81
C VAL A 158 1.56 -16.44 -2.77
N THR A 159 2.82 -16.74 -3.07
CA THR A 159 3.74 -17.38 -2.13
C THR A 159 5.01 -16.55 -1.98
N VAL A 160 5.28 -16.12 -0.75
CA VAL A 160 6.41 -15.24 -0.41
C VAL A 160 7.14 -15.87 0.76
N LYS A 161 8.46 -16.05 0.68
CA LYS A 161 9.27 -16.75 1.71
C LYS A 161 8.72 -18.14 2.08
N GLY A 162 8.15 -18.85 1.10
CA GLY A 162 7.48 -20.14 1.33
C GLY A 162 6.13 -20.04 2.07
N ILE A 163 5.66 -18.84 2.39
CA ILE A 163 4.37 -18.58 3.04
C ILE A 163 3.35 -18.25 1.96
N ARG A 164 2.37 -19.13 1.79
CA ARG A 164 1.25 -18.96 0.86
C ARG A 164 0.20 -18.02 1.43
N MET A 165 -0.30 -17.03 0.71
CA MET A 165 -1.32 -16.08 1.15
C MET A 165 -2.46 -16.03 0.13
N PRO A 166 -3.73 -16.09 0.56
CA PRO A 166 -4.83 -15.93 -0.37
C PRO A 166 -4.88 -14.48 -0.84
N TYR A 167 -5.30 -14.28 -2.08
CA TYR A 167 -5.63 -12.96 -2.59
C TYR A 167 -6.93 -12.96 -3.37
N VAL A 168 -7.46 -11.76 -3.57
CA VAL A 168 -8.56 -11.46 -4.47
C VAL A 168 -8.27 -10.17 -5.20
N VAL A 169 -8.86 -10.01 -6.38
CA VAL A 169 -8.77 -8.78 -7.17
C VAL A 169 -10.06 -7.98 -6.96
N PHE A 170 -9.90 -6.71 -6.61
CA PHE A 170 -10.95 -5.71 -6.55
C PHE A 170 -10.87 -4.89 -7.84
N GLU A 171 -11.77 -5.16 -8.77
CA GLU A 171 -11.89 -4.37 -10.01
C GLU A 171 -12.46 -2.98 -9.70
N ASN A 172 -11.82 -1.92 -10.20
CA ASN A 172 -12.17 -0.53 -9.88
C ASN A 172 -12.14 0.42 -11.08
N GLU A 173 -12.27 -0.10 -12.30
CA GLU A 173 -12.29 0.71 -13.53
C GLU A 173 -13.52 1.64 -13.61
N ASP A 174 -14.65 1.24 -13.04
CA ASP A 174 -15.89 2.03 -12.93
C ASP A 174 -15.91 2.99 -11.73
N ASP A 175 -14.78 3.12 -11.01
CA ASP A 175 -14.54 4.08 -9.92
C ASP A 175 -15.58 4.10 -8.79
N VAL A 176 -15.95 2.93 -8.29
CA VAL A 176 -16.83 2.83 -7.11
C VAL A 176 -16.19 3.40 -5.84
N THR A 177 -14.86 3.53 -5.81
CA THR A 177 -14.11 4.03 -4.64
C THR A 177 -14.22 5.53 -4.38
N THR A 178 -14.45 6.36 -5.40
CA THR A 178 -14.45 7.82 -5.21
C THR A 178 -15.69 8.30 -4.45
N ALA A 179 -16.86 7.78 -4.78
CA ALA A 179 -18.12 8.19 -4.14
C ALA A 179 -18.31 7.59 -2.73
N ARG A 180 -17.62 6.48 -2.41
CA ARG A 180 -17.72 5.77 -1.11
C ARG A 180 -19.15 5.39 -0.72
N GLY A 181 -20.00 5.14 -1.71
CA GLY A 181 -21.41 4.80 -1.53
C GLY A 181 -21.68 3.29 -1.50
N GLU A 182 -22.94 2.94 -1.67
CA GLU A 182 -23.45 1.56 -1.64
C GLU A 182 -22.70 0.62 -2.61
N ALA A 183 -22.42 1.08 -3.83
CA ALA A 183 -21.67 0.29 -4.82
C ALA A 183 -20.27 -0.15 -4.34
N LEU A 184 -19.59 0.68 -3.53
CA LEU A 184 -18.33 0.29 -2.90
C LEU A 184 -18.58 -0.80 -1.85
N GLY A 185 -19.60 -0.64 -1.01
CA GLY A 185 -19.98 -1.59 0.03
C GLY A 185 -20.30 -2.98 -0.53
N GLU A 186 -21.16 -3.04 -1.55
CA GLU A 186 -21.52 -4.30 -2.22
C GLU A 186 -20.29 -5.00 -2.82
N ARG A 187 -19.39 -4.24 -3.45
CA ARG A 187 -18.17 -4.81 -4.04
C ARG A 187 -17.21 -5.31 -2.97
N LEU A 188 -17.01 -4.54 -1.90
CA LEU A 188 -16.19 -4.96 -0.77
C LEU A 188 -16.77 -6.22 -0.11
N GLU A 189 -18.09 -6.31 0.09
CA GLU A 189 -18.73 -7.49 0.68
C GLU A 189 -18.46 -8.75 -0.17
N LYS A 190 -18.64 -8.64 -1.49
CA LYS A 190 -18.35 -9.74 -2.42
C LYS A 190 -16.89 -10.17 -2.37
N VAL A 191 -15.97 -9.22 -2.52
CA VAL A 191 -14.51 -9.45 -2.63
C VAL A 191 -13.96 -9.99 -1.29
N LEU A 192 -14.32 -9.37 -0.17
CA LEU A 192 -13.87 -9.82 1.15
C LEU A 192 -14.52 -11.14 1.58
N GLY A 193 -15.76 -11.40 1.16
CA GLY A 193 -16.42 -12.69 1.34
C GLY A 193 -15.68 -13.83 0.64
N GLN A 194 -15.26 -13.62 -0.62
CA GLN A 194 -14.41 -14.56 -1.35
C GLN A 194 -13.06 -14.76 -0.65
N LEU A 195 -12.41 -13.67 -0.28
CA LEU A 195 -11.10 -13.72 0.39
C LEU A 195 -11.18 -14.49 1.72
N TRP A 196 -12.26 -14.31 2.47
CA TRP A 196 -12.51 -15.05 3.70
C TRP A 196 -12.65 -16.55 3.47
N MET A 197 -13.37 -16.96 2.42
CA MET A 197 -13.47 -18.38 2.05
C MET A 197 -12.11 -18.98 1.70
N LEU A 198 -11.28 -18.28 0.91
CA LEU A 198 -9.93 -18.72 0.56
C LEU A 198 -9.03 -18.82 1.80
N LYS A 199 -9.12 -17.84 2.70
CA LYS A 199 -8.36 -17.82 3.95
C LYS A 199 -8.71 -19.00 4.85
N ARG A 200 -9.98 -19.41 4.90
CA ARG A 200 -10.43 -20.59 5.66
C ARG A 200 -9.96 -21.90 5.04
N ARG A 201 -9.87 -22.01 3.71
CA ARG A 201 -9.36 -23.20 3.01
C ARG A 201 -7.85 -23.43 3.18
N LYS A 202 -7.10 -22.36 3.48
CA LYS A 202 -5.67 -22.43 3.78
C LYS A 202 -5.38 -23.10 5.13
N ARG A 203 -6.32 -23.05 6.08
CA ARG A 203 -6.20 -23.69 7.40
C ARG A 203 -6.47 -25.19 7.28
#